data_AF-W4P881-F1
#
_entry.id   AF-W4P881-F1
#
_cell.length_a   1.000
_cell.length_b   1.000
_cell.length_c   1.000
_cell.angle_alpha   90.00
_cell.angle_beta   90.00
_cell.angle_gamma   90.00
#
_symmetry.space_group_name_H-M   'P 1'
#
loop_
_entity.id
_entity.type
_entity.pdbx_description
1 polymer ?
#
loop_
_entity_poly.entity_id
_entity_poly.type
_entity_poly.pdbx_seq_one_letter_code
_entity_poly.pdbx_strand_id
1 'polypeptide(L)' 'MIIGVPKEIKNNENRVGMTPSGTAELVKRGHQVYIQHTAGINSGFPDEAYEAVGAKILPTIEDVYAPQT' A
#
# COMPACT_ATOMS: atom_id res chain seq x y z
N MET A 1 -8.28 -4.10 -11.55
CA MET A 1 -6.80 -4.12 -11.73
C MET A 1 -6.14 -4.25 -10.37
N ILE A 2 -4.89 -4.72 -10.34
CA ILE A 2 -4.08 -4.79 -9.10
C ILE A 2 -3.12 -3.60 -9.08
N ILE A 3 -3.03 -2.95 -7.91
CA ILE A 3 -2.24 -1.74 -7.69
C ILE A 3 -1.34 -2.00 -6.48
N GLY A 4 -0.03 -1.96 -6.67
CA GLY A 4 0.96 -2.15 -5.62
C GLY A 4 1.56 -0.84 -5.14
N VAL A 5 1.71 -0.69 -3.82
CA VAL A 5 2.35 0.45 -3.17
C VAL A 5 3.53 -0.06 -2.34
N PRO A 6 4.76 -0.06 -2.91
CA PRO A 6 5.95 -0.45 -2.18
C PRO A 6 6.34 0.62 -1.15
N LYS A 7 7.18 0.22 -0.19
CA LYS A 7 7.83 1.13 0.75
C LYS A 7 8.96 1.88 0.04
N GLU A 8 9.00 3.19 0.22
CA GLU A 8 10.12 4.00 -0.25
C GLU A 8 11.40 3.67 0.52
N ILE A 9 12.50 3.48 -0.21
CA ILE A 9 13.81 3.06 0.36
C ILE A 9 14.85 4.19 0.36
N LYS A 10 14.53 5.32 -0.27
CA LYS A 10 15.48 6.42 -0.39
C LYS A 10 15.67 7.08 0.98
N ASN A 11 16.93 7.40 1.31
CA ASN A 11 17.23 8.11 2.55
C ASN A 11 16.48 9.45 2.61
N ASN A 12 15.90 9.75 3.79
CA ASN A 12 15.04 10.92 4.04
C ASN A 12 13.77 11.01 3.17
N GLU A 13 13.32 9.90 2.57
CA GLU A 13 12.00 9.82 1.94
C GLU A 13 10.97 9.29 2.94
N ASN A 14 10.06 10.17 3.36
CA ASN A 14 9.01 9.83 4.32
C ASN A 14 7.63 9.72 3.67
N ARG A 15 7.50 10.04 2.38
CA ARG A 15 6.25 9.95 1.65
C ARG A 15 5.90 8.49 1.34
N VAL A 16 4.64 8.27 0.99
CA VAL A 16 4.12 7.00 0.49
C VAL A 16 3.32 7.27 -0.78
N GLY A 17 3.31 6.32 -1.71
CA GLY A 17 2.64 6.47 -3.00
C GLY A 17 1.11 6.61 -2.91
N MET A 18 0.49 6.24 -1.78
CA MET A 18 -0.96 6.25 -1.61
C MET A 18 -1.37 6.44 -0.15
N THR A 19 -2.38 7.27 0.09
CA THR A 19 -3.01 7.42 1.42
C THR A 19 -4.17 6.43 1.60
N PRO A 20 -4.58 6.10 2.84
CA PRO A 20 -5.74 5.25 3.08
C PRO A 20 -7.03 5.73 2.39
N SER A 21 -7.24 7.06 2.29
CA SER A 21 -8.38 7.63 1.57
C SER A 21 -8.35 7.31 0.07
N GLY A 22 -7.18 7.45 -0.57
CA GLY A 22 -6.99 7.06 -1.97
C GLY A 22 -7.16 5.55 -2.19
N THR A 23 -6.67 4.75 -1.24
CA THR A 23 -6.85 3.29 -1.25
C THR A 23 -8.32 2.91 -1.18
N ALA A 24 -9.09 3.53 -0.27
CA ALA A 24 -10.52 3.28 -0.11
C ALA A 24 -11.29 3.51 -1.41
N GLU A 25 -10.98 4.58 -2.14
CA GLU A 25 -11.65 4.90 -3.40
C GLU A 25 -11.32 3.88 -4.50
N LEU A 26 -10.08 3.40 -4.58
CA LEU A 26 -9.69 2.36 -5.53
C LEU A 26 -10.34 1.02 -5.20
N VAL A 27 -10.35 0.63 -3.92
CA VAL A 27 -11.04 -0.58 -3.45
C VAL A 27 -12.53 -0.51 -3.77
N LYS A 28 -13.18 0.64 -3.51
CA LYS A 28 -14.60 0.87 -3.84
C LYS A 28 -14.90 0.72 -5.34
N ARG A 29 -13.95 1.06 -6.21
CA ARG A 29 -14.06 0.89 -7.67
C ARG A 29 -13.73 -0.54 -8.14
N GLY A 30 -13.48 -1.47 -7.23
CA GLY A 30 -13.20 -2.88 -7.54
C GLY A 30 -11.74 -3.16 -7.90
N HIS A 31 -10.81 -2.25 -7.59
CA HIS A 31 -9.37 -2.53 -7.71
C HIS A 31 -8.88 -3.27 -6.46
N GLN A 32 -7.90 -4.16 -6.65
CA GLN A 32 -7.17 -4.77 -5.53
C GLN A 32 -5.95 -3.90 -5.25
N VAL A 33 -5.78 -3.48 -3.99
CA VAL A 33 -4.67 -2.63 -3.58
C VAL A 33 -3.79 -3.41 -2.60
N TYR A 34 -2.51 -3.52 -2.93
CA TYR A 34 -1.49 -4.14 -2.10
C TYR A 34 -0.57 -3.07 -1.56
N ILE A 35 -0.33 -3.07 -0.26
CA ILE A 35 0.57 -2.14 0.42
C ILE A 35 1.69 -2.97 1.04
N GLN A 36 2.96 -2.59 0.84
CA GLN A 36 4.05 -3.23 1.57
C GLN A 36 3.95 -2.89 3.06
N HIS A 37 4.19 -3.87 3.93
CA HIS A 37 4.29 -3.70 5.37
C HIS A 37 5.15 -2.48 5.73
N THR A 38 4.61 -1.58 6.54
CA THR A 38 5.22 -0.30 6.98
C THR A 38 5.46 0.76 5.88
N ALA A 39 4.89 0.63 4.68
CA ALA A 39 5.10 1.62 3.61
C ALA A 39 4.57 3.01 3.99
N GLY A 40 3.46 3.09 4.70
CA GLY A 40 2.83 4.36 5.11
C GLY A 40 3.28 4.91 6.46
N ILE A 41 4.06 4.17 7.25
CA ILE A 41 4.27 4.49 8.67
C ILE A 41 4.96 5.86 8.87
N ASN A 42 5.93 6.19 8.02
CA ASN A 42 6.65 7.46 8.06
C ASN A 42 5.80 8.65 7.56
N SER A 43 4.71 8.36 6.85
CA SER A 43 3.67 9.33 6.45
C SER A 43 2.53 9.43 7.48
N GLY A 44 2.61 8.71 8.60
CA GLY A 44 1.57 8.69 9.63
C GLY A 44 0.39 7.77 9.32
N PHE A 45 0.54 6.85 8.37
CA PHE A 45 -0.48 5.86 8.01
C PHE A 45 -0.01 4.47 8.43
N PRO A 46 -0.45 3.96 9.58
CA PRO A 46 -0.10 2.60 10.00
C PRO A 46 -0.83 1.57 9.12
N ASP A 47 -0.35 0.34 9.10
CA ASP A 47 -0.86 -0.70 8.20
C ASP A 47 -2.36 -0.98 8.43
N GLU A 48 -2.81 -0.91 9.69
CA GLU A 48 -4.20 -1.10 10.08
C GLU A 48 -5.13 -0.07 9.41
N ALA A 49 -4.63 1.13 9.09
CA ALA A 49 -5.40 2.15 8.40
C ALA A 49 -5.67 1.75 6.92
N TYR A 50 -4.74 1.04 6.29
CA TYR A 50 -4.93 0.51 4.93
C TYR A 50 -5.80 -0.76 4.94
N GLU A 51 -5.62 -1.64 5.91
CA GLU A 51 -6.46 -2.83 6.08
C GLU A 51 -7.93 -2.47 6.33
N ALA A 52 -8.17 -1.46 7.17
CA ALA A 52 -9.52 -0.98 7.48
C ALA A 52 -10.30 -0.49 6.24
N VAL A 53 -9.59 -0.13 5.16
CA VAL A 53 -10.20 0.31 3.89
C VAL A 53 -10.12 -0.73 2.78
N GLY A 54 -9.75 -1.97 3.13
CA GLY A 54 -9.77 -3.14 2.22
C GLY A 54 -8.50 -3.35 1.40
N ALA A 55 -7.39 -2.71 1.75
CA ALA A 55 -6.09 -3.06 1.19
C ALA A 55 -5.58 -4.39 1.76
N LYS A 56 -4.71 -5.08 1.03
CA LYS A 56 -3.93 -6.20 1.57
C LYS A 56 -2.52 -5.74 1.91
N ILE A 57 -2.05 -6.04 3.11
CA ILE A 57 -0.66 -5.82 3.50
C ILE A 57 0.17 -7.00 3.05
N LEU A 58 1.27 -6.73 2.33
CA LEU A 58 2.22 -7.74 1.89
C LEU A 58 3.57 -7.54 2.60
N PRO A 59 4.25 -8.61 3.03
CA PRO A 59 5.41 -8.48 3.91
C PRO A 59 6.64 -7.92 3.20
N THR A 60 6.77 -8.15 1.89
CA THR A 60 7.98 -7.78 1.13
C THR A 60 7.68 -6.97 -0.14
N ILE A 61 8.72 -6.35 -0.68
CA ILE A 61 8.62 -5.60 -1.94
C ILE A 61 8.44 -6.56 -3.12
N GLU A 62 9.02 -7.75 -3.02
CA GLU A 62 8.90 -8.83 -3.99
C GLU A 62 7.44 -9.27 -4.13
N ASP A 63 6.71 -9.41 -3.01
CA ASP A 63 5.30 -9.78 -3.02
C ASP A 63 4.43 -8.72 -3.72
N VAL A 64 4.76 -7.43 -3.55
CA VAL A 64 4.05 -6.31 -4.19
C VAL A 64 4.27 -6.29 -5.70
N TYR A 65 5.48 -6.63 -6.16
CA TYR A 65 5.82 -6.67 -7.59
C TYR A 65 5.56 -8.01 -8.27
N ALA A 66 5.31 -9.08 -7.50
CA ALA A 66 5.11 -10.41 -8.03
C ALA A 66 3.99 -10.43 -9.09
N PRO A 67 4.18 -11.12 -10.23
CA PRO A 67 3.12 -11.33 -11.19
C PRO A 67 1.92 -12.00 -10.52
N GLN A 68 0.75 -11.40 -10.64
CA GLN A 68 -0.48 -11.93 -10.09
C GLN A 68 -1.21 -12.68 -11.22
N THR A 69 -1.19 -14.02 -11.14
CA THR A 69 -1.92 -14.92 -12.05
C THR A 69 -3.39 -15.01 -11.72
#